data_AF-A0A6J7UDQ1-F1
#
_entry.id   AF-A0A6J7UDQ1-F1
#
_cell.length_a   1.000
_cell.length_b   1.000
_cell.length_c   1.000
_cell.angle_alpha   90.00
_cell.angle_beta   90.00
_cell.angle_gamma   90.00
#
_symmetry.space_group_name_H-M   'P 1'
#
loop_
_entity.id
_entity.type
_entity.pdbx_description
1 polymer ?
#
loop_
_entity_poly.entity_id
_entity_poly.type
_entity_poly.pdbx_seq_one_letter_code
_entity_poly.pdbx_strand_id
1 'polypeptide(L)'
;MRKLVKATNATLALSALLLITGCGAGPDAQTRLTSKLTDGVEANIGDLRMVNTLLVAQPDGSAVLVGTVINNGNKSDRISSITTGGFEATLTPFAPALNIGGKAVFSGDSANAIAVFTDLNAKIGDHVLVEFTFSGAGKLKANLLVREKSAEFANVSGAPLVN
;
A
#
# COMPACT_ATOMS: atom_id res chain seq x y z
N MET A 1 -11.34 69.28 -22.00
CA MET A 1 -12.12 68.13 -21.46
C MET A 1 -11.36 66.85 -21.78
N ARG A 2 -10.82 66.16 -20.77
CA ARG A 2 -10.04 64.92 -20.93
C ARG A 2 -11.01 63.75 -21.17
N LYS A 3 -10.92 63.06 -22.31
CA LYS A 3 -11.76 61.89 -22.61
C LYS A 3 -11.21 60.64 -21.92
N LEU A 4 -12.07 60.01 -21.12
CA LEU A 4 -11.82 58.82 -20.33
C LEU A 4 -11.48 57.59 -21.18
N VAL A 5 -10.64 56.76 -20.59
CA VAL A 5 -9.97 55.55 -21.08
C VAL A 5 -10.97 54.46 -21.49
N LYS A 6 -10.85 53.95 -22.72
CA LYS A 6 -11.47 52.67 -23.14
C LYS A 6 -10.53 51.51 -22.78
N ALA A 7 -10.67 50.97 -21.57
CA ALA A 7 -9.92 49.80 -21.09
C ALA A 7 -10.84 48.63 -20.68
N THR A 8 -11.94 48.41 -21.41
CA THR A 8 -12.98 47.45 -21.01
C THR A 8 -12.83 46.06 -21.67
N ASN A 9 -12.14 45.95 -22.82
CA ASN A 9 -12.09 44.69 -23.58
C ASN A 9 -10.94 43.76 -23.15
N ALA A 10 -9.88 44.30 -22.54
CA ALA A 10 -8.72 43.49 -22.11
C ALA A 10 -8.98 42.73 -20.81
N THR A 11 -9.85 43.23 -19.95
CA THR A 11 -10.19 42.63 -18.64
C THR A 11 -11.05 41.38 -18.77
N LEU A 12 -11.88 41.25 -19.81
CA LEU A 12 -12.77 40.10 -20.00
C LEU A 12 -12.06 38.88 -20.59
N ALA A 13 -11.02 39.08 -21.40
CA ALA A 13 -10.20 38.00 -21.93
C ALA A 13 -9.31 37.36 -20.84
N LEU A 14 -8.85 38.16 -19.89
CA LEU A 14 -7.99 37.68 -18.80
C LEU A 14 -8.75 36.85 -17.76
N SER A 15 -10.03 37.15 -17.51
CA SER A 15 -10.88 36.36 -16.60
C SER A 15 -11.28 35.00 -17.18
N ALA A 16 -11.46 34.88 -18.50
CA ALA A 16 -11.77 33.61 -19.16
C ALA A 16 -10.58 32.62 -19.13
N LEU A 17 -9.33 33.12 -19.23
CA LEU A 17 -8.12 32.30 -19.15
C LEU A 17 -7.90 31.69 -17.75
N LEU A 18 -8.30 32.39 -16.69
CA LEU A 18 -8.21 31.91 -15.30
C LEU A 18 -9.20 30.77 -14.98
N LEU A 19 -10.31 30.68 -15.71
CA LEU A 19 -11.31 29.61 -15.51
C LEU A 19 -10.90 28.29 -16.19
N ILE A 20 -10.11 28.33 -17.27
CA ILE A 20 -9.71 27.15 -18.03
C ILE A 20 -8.54 26.40 -17.35
N THR A 21 -7.71 27.09 -16.56
CA THR A 21 -6.62 26.44 -15.80
C THR A 21 -7.09 25.71 -14.54
N GLY A 22 -8.36 25.86 -14.14
CA GLY A 22 -8.93 25.27 -12.92
C GLY A 22 -9.48 23.84 -13.06
N CYS A 23 -9.69 23.32 -14.28
CA CYS A 23 -10.36 22.02 -14.47
C CYS A 23 -9.51 20.81 -14.02
N GLY A 24 -8.20 20.99 -13.82
CA GLY A 24 -7.29 19.95 -13.32
C GLY A 24 -7.05 19.99 -11.81
N ALA A 25 -7.48 21.05 -11.13
CA ALA A 25 -7.28 21.26 -9.69
C ALA A 25 -8.64 21.15 -8.98
N GLY A 26 -8.93 19.95 -8.48
CA GLY A 26 -10.21 19.66 -7.83
C GLY A 26 -10.21 18.28 -7.17
N PRO A 27 -11.36 17.84 -6.64
CA PRO A 27 -11.50 16.49 -6.11
C PRO A 27 -11.12 15.42 -7.15
N ASP A 28 -11.32 15.68 -8.45
CA ASP A 28 -10.97 14.76 -9.54
C ASP A 28 -9.57 15.02 -10.15
N ALA A 29 -8.70 15.76 -9.44
CA ALA A 29 -7.33 15.97 -9.89
C ALA A 29 -6.62 14.61 -10.06
N GLN A 30 -5.99 14.40 -11.22
CA GLN A 30 -5.29 13.15 -11.57
C GLN A 30 -4.22 12.75 -10.55
N THR A 31 -3.60 13.73 -9.88
CA THR A 31 -2.64 13.51 -8.80
C THR A 31 -3.25 12.84 -7.55
N ARG A 32 -4.55 12.98 -7.32
CA ARG A 32 -5.29 12.33 -6.21
C ARG A 32 -5.80 10.93 -6.57
N LEU A 33 -5.97 10.67 -7.86
CA LEU A 33 -6.47 9.39 -8.38
C LEU A 33 -5.35 8.35 -8.54
N THR A 34 -4.09 8.79 -8.63
CA THR A 34 -2.93 7.91 -8.74
C THR A 34 -2.56 7.35 -7.37
N SER A 35 -2.82 6.06 -7.15
CA SER A 35 -2.57 5.37 -5.86
C SER A 35 -1.49 4.28 -5.94
N LYS A 36 -0.87 4.07 -7.10
CA LYS A 36 0.14 3.02 -7.32
C LYS A 36 1.38 3.58 -8.01
N LEU A 37 2.22 4.25 -7.21
CA LEU A 37 3.51 4.78 -7.67
C LEU A 37 4.67 3.82 -7.37
N THR A 38 4.43 2.80 -6.55
CA THR A 38 5.39 1.76 -6.21
C THR A 38 4.87 0.40 -6.67
N ASP A 39 5.79 -0.56 -6.75
CA ASP A 39 5.50 -1.96 -7.06
C ASP A 39 4.63 -2.65 -6.02
N GLY A 40 4.50 -2.04 -4.84
CA GLY A 40 3.66 -2.52 -3.77
C GLY A 40 2.18 -2.25 -4.02
N VAL A 41 1.35 -3.22 -3.66
CA VAL A 41 -0.10 -3.13 -3.75
C VAL A 41 -0.65 -2.37 -2.56
N GLU A 42 -1.60 -1.49 -2.84
CA GLU A 42 -2.47 -0.88 -1.84
C GLU A 42 -3.87 -1.49 -1.90
N ALA A 43 -4.46 -1.73 -0.73
CA ALA A 43 -5.84 -2.21 -0.61
C ALA A 43 -6.43 -1.79 0.73
N ASN A 44 -7.74 -1.61 0.80
CA ASN A 44 -8.43 -1.18 2.02
C ASN A 44 -9.61 -2.12 2.32
N ILE A 45 -9.87 -2.33 3.61
CA ILE A 45 -11.07 -3.02 4.10
C ILE A 45 -11.60 -2.26 5.33
N GLY A 46 -12.72 -1.54 5.13
CA GLY A 46 -13.20 -0.59 6.13
C GLY A 46 -12.13 0.46 6.46
N ASP A 47 -11.77 0.56 7.73
CA ASP A 47 -10.76 1.50 8.23
C ASP A 47 -9.33 0.95 8.22
N LEU A 48 -9.13 -0.31 7.81
CA LEU A 48 -7.81 -0.90 7.64
C LEU A 48 -7.26 -0.58 6.26
N ARG A 49 -6.06 -0.02 6.23
CA ARG A 49 -5.34 0.34 5.00
C ARG A 49 -4.05 -0.44 4.89
N MET A 50 -3.89 -1.17 3.79
CA MET A 50 -2.68 -1.87 3.42
C MET A 50 -1.92 -1.08 2.36
N VAL A 51 -0.62 -0.89 2.58
CA VAL A 51 0.25 -0.09 1.72
C VAL A 51 1.55 -0.82 1.41
N ASN A 52 2.10 -0.51 0.23
CA ASN A 52 3.38 -1.01 -0.25
C ASN A 52 3.57 -2.53 -0.08
N THR A 53 2.52 -3.31 -0.32
CA THR A 53 2.54 -4.73 -0.02
C THR A 53 2.97 -5.57 -1.22
N LEU A 54 3.99 -6.40 -1.03
CA LEU A 54 4.61 -7.23 -2.06
C LEU A 54 5.24 -8.48 -1.44
N LEU A 55 5.60 -9.45 -2.27
CA LEU A 55 6.32 -10.65 -1.85
C LEU A 55 7.76 -10.58 -2.35
N VAL A 56 8.73 -10.96 -1.53
CA VAL A 56 10.13 -11.12 -1.94
C VAL A 56 10.44 -12.61 -1.98
N ALA A 57 10.74 -13.12 -3.18
CA ALA A 57 11.14 -14.51 -3.37
C ALA A 57 12.57 -14.72 -2.86
N GLN A 58 12.76 -15.76 -2.06
CA GLN A 58 14.03 -16.13 -1.49
C GLN A 58 14.67 -17.27 -2.29
N PRO A 59 16.01 -17.43 -2.23
CA PRO A 59 16.72 -18.47 -2.99
C PRO A 59 16.34 -19.91 -2.62
N ASP A 60 15.74 -20.11 -1.45
CA ASP A 60 15.30 -21.42 -0.94
C ASP A 60 13.90 -21.83 -1.43
N GLY A 61 13.23 -20.98 -2.22
CA GLY A 61 11.84 -21.20 -2.67
C GLY A 61 10.78 -20.61 -1.73
N SER A 62 11.18 -20.07 -0.58
CA SER A 62 10.29 -19.34 0.31
C SER A 62 9.98 -17.93 -0.21
N ALA A 63 8.94 -17.30 0.34
CA ALA A 63 8.60 -15.91 0.05
C ALA A 63 8.34 -15.15 1.34
N VAL A 64 8.93 -13.96 1.46
CA VAL A 64 8.74 -13.07 2.62
C VAL A 64 7.83 -11.92 2.21
N LEU A 65 6.81 -11.64 3.03
CA LEU A 65 5.94 -10.49 2.82
C LEU A 65 6.64 -9.21 3.26
N VAL A 66 6.62 -8.21 2.39
CA VAL A 66 7.01 -6.83 2.71
C VAL A 66 5.78 -5.95 2.55
N GLY A 67 5.50 -5.11 3.53
CA GLY A 67 4.35 -4.21 3.46
C GLY A 67 3.97 -3.62 4.80
N THR A 68 2.94 -2.78 4.82
CA THR A 68 2.44 -2.23 6.08
C THR A 68 0.91 -2.23 6.07
N VAL A 69 0.34 -2.72 7.17
CA VAL A 69 -1.08 -2.61 7.44
C VAL A 69 -1.29 -1.59 8.55
N ILE A 70 -2.13 -0.60 8.30
CA ILE A 70 -2.41 0.54 9.18
C ILE A 70 -3.87 0.47 9.59
N ASN A 71 -4.14 0.64 10.87
CA ASN A 71 -5.50 0.75 11.38
C ASN A 71 -5.84 2.23 11.64
N ASN A 72 -6.63 2.82 10.75
CA ASN A 72 -7.11 4.20 10.90
C ASN A 72 -8.47 4.28 11.61
N GLY A 73 -9.00 3.14 12.06
CA GLY A 73 -10.30 3.05 12.70
C GLY A 73 -10.26 3.35 14.20
N ASN A 74 -11.42 3.29 14.82
CA ASN A 74 -11.61 3.47 16.26
C ASN A 74 -11.77 2.14 17.02
N LYS A 75 -11.52 1.01 16.35
CA LYS A 75 -11.57 -0.35 16.93
C LYS A 75 -10.25 -1.05 16.69
N SER A 76 -9.75 -1.74 17.71
CA SER A 76 -8.58 -2.62 17.54
C SER A 76 -8.96 -3.86 16.73
N ASP A 77 -8.02 -4.32 15.90
CA ASP A 77 -8.11 -5.56 15.14
C ASP A 77 -6.79 -6.35 15.27
N ARG A 78 -6.69 -7.49 14.60
CA ARG A 78 -5.48 -8.30 14.48
C ARG A 78 -5.48 -9.05 13.16
N ILE A 79 -4.28 -9.31 12.65
CA ILE A 79 -4.10 -10.21 11.50
C ILE A 79 -4.11 -11.63 12.03
N SER A 80 -5.09 -12.42 11.60
CA SER A 80 -5.30 -13.80 12.08
C SER A 80 -4.52 -14.80 11.24
N SER A 81 -4.56 -14.65 9.92
CA SER A 81 -3.80 -15.47 8.99
C SER A 81 -3.59 -14.74 7.66
N ILE A 82 -2.56 -15.16 6.93
CA ILE A 82 -2.28 -14.71 5.57
C ILE A 82 -2.08 -15.96 4.73
N THR A 83 -2.87 -16.11 3.66
CA THR A 83 -2.91 -17.34 2.87
C THR A 83 -2.87 -17.06 1.38
N THR A 84 -2.35 -17.99 0.60
CA THR A 84 -2.35 -17.91 -0.87
C THR A 84 -2.36 -19.29 -1.48
N GLY A 85 -3.28 -19.56 -2.42
CA GLY A 85 -3.31 -20.83 -3.16
C GLY A 85 -3.35 -22.11 -2.31
N GLY A 86 -3.78 -22.03 -1.04
CA GLY A 86 -3.74 -23.15 -0.08
C GLY A 86 -2.51 -23.19 0.84
N PHE A 87 -1.51 -22.34 0.62
CA PHE A 87 -0.37 -22.13 1.52
C PHE A 87 -0.70 -21.06 2.57
N GLU A 88 -0.25 -21.27 3.79
CA GLU A 88 -0.39 -20.31 4.89
C GLU A 88 0.98 -19.75 5.29
N ALA A 89 1.05 -18.44 5.52
CA ALA A 89 2.27 -17.80 6.00
C ALA A 89 2.46 -18.06 7.50
N THR A 90 3.69 -18.34 7.90
CA THR A 90 4.10 -18.30 9.29
C THR A 90 4.22 -16.84 9.74
N LEU A 91 3.38 -16.43 10.69
CA LEU A 91 3.39 -15.09 11.27
C LEU A 91 4.25 -15.04 12.53
N THR A 92 5.12 -14.04 12.62
CA THR A 92 5.90 -13.72 13.83
C THR A 92 5.72 -12.24 14.14
N PRO A 93 5.01 -11.85 15.22
CA PRO A 93 4.27 -12.71 16.15
C PRO A 93 3.07 -13.41 15.49
N PHE A 94 2.58 -14.51 16.08
CA PHE A 94 1.51 -15.36 15.52
C PHE A 94 0.21 -14.61 15.17
N ALA A 95 -0.10 -13.52 15.89
CA ALA A 95 -1.23 -12.65 15.58
C ALA A 95 -0.82 -11.19 15.77
N PRO A 96 -0.28 -10.53 14.72
CA PRO A 96 0.12 -9.13 14.80
C PRO A 96 -1.07 -8.24 15.17
N ALA A 97 -0.94 -7.52 16.29
CA ALA A 97 -1.97 -6.64 16.80
C ALA A 97 -2.06 -5.35 15.98
N LEU A 98 -3.27 -4.96 15.61
CA LEU A 98 -3.60 -3.70 14.95
C LEU A 98 -4.42 -2.84 15.91
N ASN A 99 -3.75 -2.25 16.89
CA ASN A 99 -4.37 -1.32 17.83
C ASN A 99 -4.92 -0.08 17.10
N ILE A 100 -5.80 0.67 17.76
CA ILE A 100 -6.33 1.95 17.26
C ILE A 100 -5.18 2.89 16.89
N GLY A 101 -5.11 3.35 15.64
CA GLY A 101 -4.02 4.17 15.12
C GLY A 101 -2.67 3.44 14.96
N GLY A 102 -2.65 2.14 15.20
CA GLY A 102 -1.47 1.28 15.12
C GLY A 102 -1.15 0.82 13.71
N LYS A 103 0.04 0.23 13.54
CA LYS A 103 0.48 -0.38 12.28
C LYS A 103 1.21 -1.69 12.52
N ALA A 104 1.01 -2.65 11.62
CA ALA A 104 1.84 -3.84 11.46
C ALA A 104 2.74 -3.62 10.24
N VAL A 105 4.04 -3.48 10.48
CA VAL A 105 5.08 -3.32 9.46
C VAL A 105 5.75 -4.67 9.26
N PHE A 106 5.59 -5.23 8.06
CA PHE A 106 6.19 -6.49 7.65
C PHE A 106 7.54 -6.23 6.98
N SER A 107 8.60 -6.74 7.61
CA SER A 107 9.99 -6.64 7.16
C SER A 107 10.54 -5.20 7.01
N GLY A 108 11.87 -5.07 6.89
CA GLY A 108 12.59 -3.79 6.89
C GLY A 108 13.01 -3.33 8.29
N ASP A 109 13.64 -2.15 8.37
CA ASP A 109 14.29 -1.66 9.60
C ASP A 109 13.31 -1.35 10.74
N SER A 110 12.07 -1.00 10.40
CA SER A 110 10.99 -0.72 11.35
C SER A 110 9.99 -1.87 11.49
N ALA A 111 10.39 -3.09 11.09
CA ALA A 111 9.53 -4.25 11.15
C ALA A 111 9.12 -4.58 12.59
N ASN A 112 7.83 -4.80 12.79
CA ASN A 112 7.27 -5.33 14.04
C ASN A 112 6.51 -6.65 13.83
N ALA A 113 6.39 -7.09 12.57
CA ALA A 113 5.88 -8.39 12.20
C ALA A 113 6.69 -8.96 11.03
N ILE A 114 6.64 -10.27 10.88
CA ILE A 114 7.20 -11.02 9.75
C ILE A 114 6.16 -12.03 9.32
N ALA A 115 5.97 -12.17 8.01
CA ALA A 115 5.18 -13.23 7.42
C ALA A 115 6.02 -13.96 6.37
N VAL A 116 6.20 -15.26 6.55
CA VAL A 116 7.01 -16.11 5.65
C VAL A 116 6.17 -17.26 5.13
N PHE A 117 6.12 -17.41 3.82
CA PHE A 117 5.61 -18.62 3.16
C PHE A 117 6.79 -19.54 2.86
N THR A 118 6.86 -20.71 3.50
CA THR A 118 8.01 -21.62 3.38
C THR A 118 8.13 -22.26 2.00
N ASP A 119 7.01 -22.62 1.38
CA ASP A 119 6.98 -23.49 0.19
C ASP A 119 6.21 -22.88 -0.99
N LEU A 120 6.16 -21.54 -1.08
CA LEU A 120 5.36 -20.88 -2.11
C LEU A 120 5.91 -21.10 -3.53
N ASN A 121 7.24 -21.14 -3.69
CA ASN A 121 7.92 -21.32 -4.98
C ASN A 121 7.41 -20.39 -6.10
N ALA A 122 6.99 -19.17 -5.73
CA ALA A 122 6.48 -18.21 -6.70
C ALA A 122 7.60 -17.68 -7.60
N LYS A 123 7.30 -17.52 -8.88
CA LYS A 123 8.24 -17.01 -9.86
C LYS A 123 8.37 -15.48 -9.73
N ILE A 124 9.60 -14.99 -9.80
CA ILE A 124 9.89 -13.56 -9.82
C ILE A 124 9.20 -12.90 -11.02
N GLY A 125 8.54 -11.76 -10.77
CA GLY A 125 7.78 -11.00 -11.76
C GLY A 125 6.31 -11.43 -11.89
N ASP A 126 5.91 -12.54 -11.28
CA ASP A 126 4.51 -12.95 -11.28
C ASP A 126 3.68 -12.22 -10.21
N HIS A 127 2.37 -12.23 -10.41
CA HIS A 127 1.41 -11.76 -9.43
C HIS A 127 0.73 -12.93 -8.72
N VAL A 128 0.69 -12.88 -7.39
CA VAL A 128 0.12 -13.91 -6.53
C VAL A 128 -1.05 -13.32 -5.74
N LEU A 129 -2.19 -13.98 -5.81
CA LEU A 129 -3.37 -13.59 -5.04
C LEU A 129 -3.22 -14.04 -3.58
N VAL A 130 -3.06 -13.08 -2.68
CA VAL A 130 -2.92 -13.30 -1.23
C VAL A 130 -4.18 -12.84 -0.51
N GLU A 131 -4.72 -13.69 0.35
CA GLU A 131 -5.86 -13.41 1.23
C GLU A 131 -5.36 -13.14 2.65
N PHE A 132 -5.64 -11.93 3.12
CA PHE A 132 -5.41 -11.49 4.49
C PHE A 132 -6.71 -11.68 5.28
N THR A 133 -6.65 -12.39 6.39
CA THR A 133 -7.80 -12.57 7.29
C THR A 133 -7.59 -11.77 8.57
N PHE A 134 -8.46 -10.80 8.79
CA PHE A 134 -8.54 -9.99 10.00
C PHE A 134 -9.63 -10.55 10.93
N SER A 135 -9.42 -10.46 12.24
CA SER A 135 -10.43 -10.96 13.21
C SER A 135 -11.71 -10.13 13.20
N GLY A 136 -11.60 -8.81 13.01
CA GLY A 136 -12.73 -7.88 13.02
C GLY A 136 -13.23 -7.51 11.62
N ALA A 137 -12.32 -7.05 10.75
CA ALA A 137 -12.66 -6.51 9.43
C ALA A 137 -13.03 -7.59 8.38
N GLY A 138 -12.71 -8.86 8.63
CA GLY A 138 -12.97 -9.95 7.70
C GLY A 138 -11.80 -10.23 6.75
N LYS A 139 -12.10 -10.60 5.50
CA LYS A 139 -11.10 -11.08 4.53
C LYS A 139 -10.84 -10.07 3.43
N LEU A 140 -9.57 -9.82 3.13
CA LEU A 140 -9.11 -8.95 2.04
C LEU A 140 -8.20 -9.72 1.09
N LYS A 141 -8.54 -9.74 -0.20
CA LYS A 141 -7.70 -10.33 -1.24
C LYS A 141 -6.90 -9.24 -1.96
N ALA A 142 -5.61 -9.43 -2.10
CA ALA A 142 -4.71 -8.53 -2.82
C ALA A 142 -3.80 -9.30 -3.76
N ASN A 143 -3.57 -8.75 -4.95
CA ASN A 143 -2.78 -9.41 -5.99
C ASN A 143 -1.32 -8.91 -5.98
N LEU A 144 -0.48 -9.52 -5.15
CA LEU A 144 0.86 -9.02 -4.83
C LEU A 144 1.88 -9.38 -5.91
N LEU A 145 2.78 -8.45 -6.22
CA LEU A 145 3.91 -8.72 -7.10
C LEU A 145 5.00 -9.49 -6.34
N VAL A 146 5.58 -10.48 -7.00
CA VAL A 146 6.74 -11.23 -6.51
C VAL A 146 8.01 -10.56 -7.03
N ARG A 147 8.78 -9.98 -6.11
CA ARG A 147 10.04 -9.30 -6.36
C ARG A 147 11.21 -10.22 -6.08
N GLU A 148 12.31 -9.97 -6.77
CA GLU A 148 13.60 -10.59 -6.47
C GLU A 148 14.15 -10.02 -5.16
N LYS A 149 14.89 -10.85 -4.41
CA LYS A 149 15.73 -10.42 -3.29
C LYS A 149 16.99 -9.70 -3.81
N SER A 150 16.80 -8.53 -4.40
CA SER A 150 17.88 -7.67 -4.93
C SER A 150 17.59 -6.20 -4.64
N ALA A 151 18.58 -5.33 -4.87
CA ALA A 151 18.50 -3.89 -4.66
C ALA A 151 17.92 -3.52 -3.27
N GLU A 152 16.81 -2.77 -3.22
CA GLU A 152 16.14 -2.35 -1.98
C GLU A 152 15.63 -3.51 -1.11
N PHE A 153 15.46 -4.71 -1.68
CA PHE A 153 14.99 -5.92 -0.98
C PHE A 153 16.11 -6.89 -0.62
N ALA A 154 17.38 -6.55 -0.88
CA ALA A 154 18.53 -7.45 -0.63
C ALA A 154 18.59 -7.93 0.83
N ASN A 155 18.17 -7.08 1.78
CA ASN A 155 18.23 -7.37 3.22
C ASN A 155 16.96 -8.05 3.78
N VAL A 156 15.94 -8.31 2.94
CA VAL A 156 14.70 -8.92 3.40
C VAL A 156 14.96 -10.38 3.78
N SER A 157 14.66 -10.74 5.02
CA SER A 157 14.80 -12.11 5.52
C SER A 157 13.57 -12.52 6.32
N GLY A 158 13.32 -13.83 6.35
CA GLY A 158 12.31 -14.44 7.21
C GLY A 158 12.81 -14.73 8.62
N ALA A 159 14.00 -14.25 8.99
CA ALA A 159 14.57 -14.48 10.31
C ALA A 159 13.73 -13.73 11.37
N PRO A 160 13.46 -14.33 12.54
CA PRO A 160 12.69 -13.68 13.59
C PRO A 160 13.25 -12.31 13.96
N LEU A 161 12.37 -11.37 14.30
CA LEU A 161 12.77 -10.04 14.78
C LEU A 161 13.66 -10.21 16.02
N VAL A 162 14.93 -9.83 15.90
CA VAL A 162 15.85 -9.74 17.03
C VAL A 162 15.46 -8.50 17.82
N ASN A 163 14.95 -8.72 19.03
CA ASN A 163 14.69 -7.68 20.02
C ASN A 163 16.00 -7.05 20.52
#